data_AF-A0A438X548-F1
#
_entry.id   AF-A0A438X548-F1
#
_cell.length_a   1.000
_cell.length_b   1.000
_cell.length_c   1.000
_cell.angle_alpha   90.00
_cell.angle_beta   90.00
_cell.angle_gamma   90.00
#
_symmetry.space_group_name_H-M   'P 1'
#
loop_
_entity.id
_entity.type
_entity.pdbx_description
1 polymer ?
#
loop_
_entity_poly.entity_id
_entity_poly.type
_entity_poly.pdbx_seq_one_letter_code
_entity_poly.pdbx_strand_id
1 'polypeptide(L)'
;IHTLIEESTIVLVIIAIFLLHFRSALVVIITLPLSVCISFLLMRYFNIEASIMSLGGIAIAIGAMVDAAIVMVENAHKHLQHIDTKDNAQRVNGIIEGVKHVGGAIFFALMIIVVSFLPIFALTGQEEKLFAPLAYTKTFAMLVGALLSITMVPILMVWLIKGRILEESKNPINAFFMKIYGVSLKVVLKFRYAFLIASVLGLGGLYVAYKKLNWEFIPQINEGVIMYMPVTLNGVGIDTALEY
;
A
#
# COMPACT_ATOMS: atom_id res chain seq x y z
N ILE A 1 -5.87 -7.39 15.41
CA ILE A 1 -7.28 -7.40 14.96
C ILE A 1 -7.86 -5.99 14.98
N HIS A 2 -7.81 -5.27 16.12
CA HIS A 2 -8.22 -3.86 16.18
C HIS A 2 -7.58 -2.97 15.11
N THR A 3 -6.26 -3.02 14.96
CA THR A 3 -5.52 -2.26 13.94
C THR A 3 -5.95 -2.60 12.50
N LEU A 4 -6.17 -3.88 12.20
CA LEU A 4 -6.58 -4.31 10.86
C LEU A 4 -8.02 -3.85 10.52
N ILE A 5 -8.89 -3.81 11.52
CA ILE A 5 -10.27 -3.29 11.41
C ILE A 5 -10.24 -1.76 11.24
N GLU A 6 -9.39 -1.05 11.98
CA GLU A 6 -9.19 0.40 11.83
C GLU A 6 -8.71 0.75 10.42
N GLU A 7 -7.64 0.10 9.95
CA GLU A 7 -7.12 0.28 8.58
C GLU A 7 -8.20 0.02 7.52
N SER A 8 -8.91 -1.11 7.62
CA SER A 8 -10.00 -1.44 6.70
C SER A 8 -11.15 -0.42 6.74
N THR A 9 -11.44 0.14 7.92
CA THR A 9 -12.50 1.15 8.09
C THR A 9 -12.08 2.50 7.52
N ILE A 10 -10.85 2.92 7.76
CA ILE A 10 -10.28 4.16 7.21
C ILE A 10 -10.28 4.09 5.68
N VAL A 11 -9.78 2.98 5.12
CA VAL A 11 -9.80 2.74 3.67
C VAL A 11 -11.24 2.81 3.13
N LEU A 12 -12.20 2.18 3.79
CA LEU A 12 -13.61 2.21 3.39
C LEU A 12 -14.19 3.62 3.40
N VAL A 13 -13.92 4.40 4.44
CA VAL A 13 -14.38 5.80 4.57
C VAL A 13 -13.76 6.67 3.47
N ILE A 14 -12.45 6.56 3.24
CA ILE A 14 -11.76 7.33 2.20
C ILE A 14 -12.34 6.99 0.82
N ILE A 15 -12.48 5.70 0.50
CA ILE A 15 -13.05 5.25 -0.78
C ILE A 15 -14.50 5.73 -0.95
N ALA A 16 -15.32 5.67 0.11
CA ALA A 16 -16.70 6.15 0.07
C ALA A 16 -16.80 7.66 -0.18
N ILE A 17 -15.90 8.44 0.43
CA ILE A 17 -15.82 9.91 0.27
C ILE A 17 -15.39 10.28 -1.16
N PHE A 18 -14.39 9.60 -1.72
CA PHE A 18 -13.85 9.94 -3.05
C PHE A 18 -14.75 9.47 -4.20
N LEU A 19 -15.26 8.23 -4.14
CA LEU A 19 -16.02 7.65 -5.25
C LEU A 19 -17.52 7.94 -5.18
N LEU A 20 -18.07 8.36 -4.02
CA LEU A 20 -19.51 8.61 -3.80
C LEU A 20 -20.44 7.44 -4.25
N HIS A 21 -19.88 6.26 -4.52
CA HIS A 21 -20.58 5.10 -5.04
C HIS A 21 -20.19 3.86 -4.25
N PHE A 22 -21.03 3.52 -3.28
CA PHE A 22 -20.80 2.43 -2.33
C PHE A 22 -20.50 1.07 -3.00
N ARG A 23 -21.11 0.79 -4.15
CA ARG A 23 -20.89 -0.49 -4.87
C ARG A 23 -19.47 -0.59 -5.44
N SER A 24 -18.86 0.53 -5.78
CA SER A 24 -17.48 0.59 -6.29
C SER A 24 -16.49 0.33 -5.15
N ALA A 25 -16.78 0.85 -3.96
CA ALA A 25 -16.02 0.53 -2.75
C ALA A 25 -16.06 -0.95 -2.40
N LEU A 26 -17.19 -1.61 -2.68
CA LEU A 26 -17.40 -3.03 -2.41
C LEU A 26 -16.43 -3.94 -3.21
N VAL A 27 -15.99 -3.51 -4.39
CA VAL A 27 -14.95 -4.21 -5.16
C VAL A 27 -13.63 -4.28 -4.37
N VAL A 28 -13.21 -3.15 -3.79
CA VAL A 28 -11.97 -3.07 -3.00
C VAL A 28 -12.10 -3.85 -1.69
N ILE A 29 -13.25 -3.73 -1.02
CA ILE A 29 -13.53 -4.44 0.24
C ILE A 29 -13.50 -5.96 0.07
N ILE A 30 -13.94 -6.49 -1.07
CA ILE A 30 -13.89 -7.94 -1.33
C ILE A 30 -12.49 -8.40 -1.74
N THR A 31 -11.78 -7.59 -2.52
CA THR A 31 -10.48 -7.98 -3.10
C THR A 31 -9.35 -7.99 -2.08
N LEU A 32 -9.38 -7.08 -1.10
CA LEU A 32 -8.36 -6.99 -0.06
C LEU A 32 -8.30 -8.28 0.81
N PRO A 33 -9.39 -8.75 1.46
CA PRO A 33 -9.37 -10.00 2.22
C PRO A 33 -8.97 -11.20 1.38
N LEU A 34 -9.44 -11.27 0.12
CA LEU A 34 -9.09 -12.35 -0.79
C LEU A 34 -7.57 -12.38 -1.05
N SER A 35 -6.97 -11.23 -1.32
CA SER A 35 -5.52 -11.12 -1.54
C SER A 35 -4.73 -11.53 -0.31
N VAL A 36 -5.17 -11.08 0.88
CA VAL A 36 -4.54 -11.45 2.15
C VAL A 36 -4.66 -12.95 2.41
N CYS A 37 -5.83 -13.56 2.18
CA CYS A 37 -6.01 -15.00 2.34
C CYS A 37 -5.10 -15.83 1.42
N ILE A 38 -4.97 -15.44 0.15
CA ILE A 38 -4.07 -16.14 -0.79
C ILE A 38 -2.60 -15.91 -0.39
N SER A 39 -2.26 -14.73 0.14
CA SER A 39 -0.91 -14.46 0.67
C SER A 39 -0.57 -15.36 1.85
N PHE A 40 -1.50 -15.56 2.79
CA PHE A 40 -1.33 -16.52 3.89
C PHE A 40 -1.20 -17.98 3.39
N LEU A 41 -1.90 -18.34 2.31
CA LEU A 41 -1.77 -19.65 1.69
C LEU A 41 -0.34 -19.85 1.15
N LEU A 42 0.21 -18.83 0.48
CA LEU A 42 1.61 -18.86 0.02
C LEU A 42 2.60 -18.91 1.19
N MET A 43 2.37 -18.13 2.26
CA MET A 43 3.21 -18.22 3.46
C MET A 43 3.26 -19.63 4.04
N ARG A 44 2.11 -20.30 4.11
CA ARG A 44 2.02 -21.69 4.57
C ARG A 44 2.77 -22.64 3.63
N TYR A 45 2.67 -22.43 2.33
CA TYR A 45 3.38 -23.26 1.34
C TYR A 45 4.91 -23.10 1.45
N PHE A 46 5.39 -21.89 1.71
CA PHE A 46 6.81 -21.58 1.87
C PHE A 46 7.31 -21.70 3.33
N ASN A 47 6.50 -22.26 4.25
CA ASN A 47 6.82 -22.42 5.68
C ASN A 47 7.29 -21.13 6.39
N ILE A 48 6.66 -20.00 6.07
CA ILE A 48 6.95 -18.72 6.71
C ILE A 48 6.00 -18.54 7.91
N GLU A 49 6.57 -18.37 9.09
CA GLU A 49 5.81 -18.15 10.32
C GLU A 49 5.08 -16.79 10.32
N ALA A 50 3.95 -16.74 11.02
CA ALA A 50 3.21 -15.51 11.27
C ALA A 50 3.84 -14.73 12.43
N SER A 51 4.91 -13.99 12.14
CA SER A 51 5.59 -13.09 13.07
C SER A 51 5.18 -11.64 12.85
N ILE A 52 5.57 -10.75 13.76
CA ILE A 52 5.33 -9.29 13.62
C ILE A 52 5.90 -8.78 12.30
N MET A 53 7.09 -9.25 11.92
CA MET A 53 7.74 -8.85 10.66
C MET A 53 6.99 -9.38 9.43
N SER A 54 6.58 -10.65 9.43
CA SER A 54 5.87 -11.22 8.27
C SER A 54 4.47 -10.60 8.08
N LEU A 55 3.74 -10.37 9.16
CA LEU A 55 2.47 -9.62 9.18
C LEU A 55 2.65 -8.16 8.75
N GLY A 56 3.76 -7.53 9.15
CA GLY A 56 4.14 -6.18 8.72
C GLY A 56 4.29 -6.07 7.20
N GLY A 57 4.79 -7.13 6.55
CA GLY A 57 4.95 -7.16 5.10
C GLY A 57 3.62 -7.17 4.37
N ILE A 58 2.63 -7.90 4.91
CA ILE A 58 1.24 -7.86 4.42
C ILE A 58 0.63 -6.49 4.66
N ALA A 59 0.84 -5.89 5.83
CA ALA A 59 0.29 -4.57 6.16
C ALA A 59 0.80 -3.48 5.20
N ILE A 60 2.11 -3.44 4.93
CA ILE A 60 2.71 -2.56 3.92
C ILE A 60 2.12 -2.85 2.53
N ALA A 61 1.84 -4.12 2.23
CA ALA A 61 1.34 -4.51 0.93
C ALA A 61 -0.10 -4.07 0.67
N ILE A 62 -0.95 -4.05 1.70
CA ILE A 62 -2.37 -3.67 1.59
C ILE A 62 -2.52 -2.29 0.94
N GLY A 63 -1.70 -1.31 1.32
CA GLY A 63 -1.77 0.04 0.77
C GLY A 63 -1.62 0.08 -0.75
N ALA A 64 -0.61 -0.60 -1.30
CA ALA A 64 -0.40 -0.59 -2.76
C ALA A 64 -1.41 -1.48 -3.51
N MET A 65 -1.91 -2.56 -2.89
CA MET A 65 -2.96 -3.38 -3.49
C MET A 65 -4.29 -2.61 -3.61
N VAL A 66 -4.62 -1.85 -2.57
CA VAL A 66 -5.80 -0.98 -2.54
C VAL A 66 -5.68 0.11 -3.60
N ASP A 67 -4.52 0.77 -3.70
CA ASP A 67 -4.25 1.79 -4.72
C ASP A 67 -4.48 1.24 -6.15
N ALA A 68 -3.91 0.07 -6.45
CA ALA A 68 -4.13 -0.61 -7.74
C ALA A 68 -5.62 -0.87 -8.04
N ALA A 69 -6.39 -1.32 -7.05
CA ALA A 69 -7.82 -1.55 -7.22
C ALA A 69 -8.60 -0.23 -7.40
N ILE A 70 -8.26 0.82 -6.65
CA ILE A 70 -8.89 2.14 -6.76
C ILE A 70 -8.65 2.75 -8.14
N VAL A 71 -7.41 2.77 -8.62
CA VAL A 71 -7.06 3.31 -9.94
C VAL A 71 -7.82 2.58 -11.05
N MET A 72 -7.99 1.26 -10.93
CA MET A 72 -8.77 0.48 -11.90
C MET A 72 -10.26 0.88 -11.89
N VAL A 73 -10.85 1.03 -10.70
CA VAL A 73 -12.25 1.43 -10.51
C VAL A 73 -12.49 2.86 -11.01
N GLU A 74 -11.60 3.78 -10.70
CA GLU A 74 -11.64 5.18 -11.14
C GLU A 74 -11.57 5.26 -12.67
N ASN A 75 -10.62 4.54 -13.30
CA ASN A 75 -10.51 4.56 -14.74
C ASN A 75 -11.75 3.95 -15.44
N ALA A 76 -12.35 2.91 -14.85
CA ALA A 76 -13.63 2.39 -15.33
C ALA A 76 -14.77 3.41 -15.18
N HIS A 77 -14.84 4.16 -14.08
CA HIS A 77 -15.85 5.22 -13.89
C HIS A 77 -15.70 6.32 -14.94
N LYS A 78 -14.46 6.75 -15.21
CA LYS A 78 -14.17 7.80 -16.20
C LYS A 78 -14.60 7.41 -17.62
N HIS A 79 -14.43 6.15 -18.01
CA HIS A 79 -14.90 5.65 -19.31
C HIS A 79 -16.43 5.54 -19.36
N LEU A 80 -17.06 5.17 -18.25
CA LEU A 80 -18.52 5.05 -18.18
C LEU A 80 -19.26 6.40 -18.11
N GLN A 81 -18.60 7.51 -17.75
CA GLN A 81 -19.21 8.85 -17.74
C GLN A 81 -19.68 9.29 -19.13
N HIS A 82 -19.06 8.78 -20.20
CA HIS A 82 -19.33 9.21 -21.58
C HIS A 82 -20.28 8.25 -22.34
N ILE A 83 -20.80 7.21 -21.67
CA ILE A 83 -21.59 6.13 -22.28
C ILE A 83 -22.98 6.08 -21.61
N ASP A 84 -24.04 5.81 -22.38
CA ASP A 84 -25.37 5.57 -21.80
C ASP A 84 -25.38 4.23 -21.04
N THR A 85 -25.37 4.31 -19.71
CA THR A 85 -25.32 3.13 -18.82
C THR A 85 -26.60 2.30 -18.80
N LYS A 86 -27.62 2.67 -19.60
CA LYS A 86 -28.87 1.89 -19.73
C LYS A 86 -28.69 0.59 -20.50
N ASP A 87 -27.77 0.52 -21.46
CA ASP A 87 -27.45 -0.73 -22.16
C ASP A 87 -26.35 -1.50 -21.41
N ASN A 88 -26.67 -2.73 -21.03
CA ASN A 88 -25.76 -3.60 -20.28
C ASN A 88 -24.54 -4.00 -21.16
N ALA A 89 -24.72 -4.17 -22.47
CA ALA A 89 -23.63 -4.52 -23.38
C ALA A 89 -22.62 -3.36 -23.50
N GLN A 90 -23.10 -2.14 -23.74
CA GLN A 90 -22.26 -0.94 -23.78
C GLN A 90 -21.53 -0.68 -22.46
N ARG A 91 -22.20 -0.88 -21.32
CA ARG A 91 -21.57 -0.74 -20.00
C ARG A 91 -20.42 -1.73 -19.80
N VAL A 92 -20.64 -3.01 -20.11
CA VAL A 92 -19.59 -4.04 -19.94
C VAL A 92 -18.40 -3.73 -20.85
N ASN A 93 -18.66 -3.31 -22.09
CA ASN A 93 -17.61 -2.90 -23.02
C ASN A 93 -16.83 -1.67 -22.49
N GLY A 94 -17.51 -0.66 -21.95
CA GLY A 94 -16.87 0.51 -21.36
C GLY A 94 -15.98 0.18 -20.16
N ILE A 95 -16.41 -0.75 -19.30
CA ILE A 95 -15.58 -1.26 -18.18
C ILE A 95 -14.35 -1.97 -18.73
N ILE A 96 -14.52 -2.88 -19.69
CA ILE A 96 -13.43 -3.67 -20.26
C ILE A 96 -12.42 -2.76 -20.97
N GLU A 97 -12.88 -1.75 -21.71
CA GLU A 97 -12.01 -0.79 -22.39
C GLU A 97 -11.20 0.05 -21.40
N GLY A 98 -11.85 0.56 -20.34
CA GLY A 98 -11.16 1.24 -19.25
C GLY A 98 -10.14 0.33 -18.55
N VAL A 99 -10.48 -0.93 -18.28
CA VAL A 99 -9.54 -1.89 -17.70
C VAL A 99 -8.37 -2.15 -18.64
N LYS A 100 -8.59 -2.32 -19.95
CA LYS A 100 -7.52 -2.57 -20.92
C LYS A 100 -6.55 -1.40 -21.01
N HIS A 101 -7.02 -0.17 -20.85
CA HIS A 101 -6.18 1.02 -20.92
C HIS A 101 -5.14 1.10 -19.79
N VAL A 102 -5.50 0.65 -18.57
CA VAL A 102 -4.66 0.87 -17.37
C VAL A 102 -4.18 -0.45 -16.73
N GLY A 103 -4.80 -1.58 -17.04
CA GLY A 103 -4.48 -2.88 -16.44
C GLY A 103 -3.02 -3.30 -16.65
N GLY A 104 -2.47 -3.08 -17.84
CA GLY A 104 -1.05 -3.34 -18.10
C GLY A 104 -0.14 -2.46 -17.24
N ALA A 105 -0.42 -1.15 -17.15
CA ALA A 105 0.37 -0.22 -16.36
C ALA A 105 0.36 -0.56 -14.86
N ILE A 106 -0.80 -0.91 -14.31
CA ILE A 106 -0.94 -1.32 -12.90
C ILE A 106 -0.15 -2.59 -12.62
N PHE A 107 -0.24 -3.59 -13.50
CA PHE A 107 0.48 -4.85 -13.32
C PHE A 107 2.00 -4.64 -13.35
N PHE A 108 2.50 -3.89 -14.32
CA PHE A 108 3.93 -3.55 -14.37
C PHE A 108 4.37 -2.72 -13.16
N ALA A 109 3.55 -1.78 -12.69
CA ALA A 109 3.86 -1.01 -11.49
C ALA A 109 4.00 -1.91 -10.24
N LEU A 110 3.08 -2.86 -10.04
CA LEU A 110 3.16 -3.82 -8.94
C LEU A 110 4.38 -4.76 -9.08
N MET A 111 4.70 -5.18 -10.31
CA MET A 111 5.91 -5.97 -10.57
C MET A 111 7.20 -5.18 -10.29
N ILE A 112 7.24 -3.89 -10.60
CA ILE A 112 8.39 -3.03 -10.24
C ILE A 112 8.57 -2.98 -8.72
N ILE A 113 7.49 -2.90 -7.95
CA ILE A 113 7.53 -2.93 -6.48
C ILE A 113 8.07 -4.27 -5.96
N VAL A 114 7.70 -5.39 -6.60
CA VAL A 114 8.26 -6.71 -6.27
C VAL A 114 9.76 -6.75 -6.54
N VAL A 115 10.18 -6.32 -7.74
CA VAL A 115 11.59 -6.34 -8.14
C VAL A 115 12.43 -5.40 -7.29
N SER A 116 11.90 -4.24 -6.88
CA SER A 116 12.63 -3.29 -6.02
C SER A 116 12.89 -3.84 -4.62
N PHE A 117 12.15 -4.87 -4.19
CA PHE A 117 12.34 -5.54 -2.90
C PHE A 117 13.30 -6.75 -2.98
N LEU A 118 13.63 -7.21 -4.19
CA LEU A 118 14.54 -8.33 -4.39
C LEU A 118 15.94 -8.15 -3.75
N PRO A 119 16.54 -6.94 -3.72
CA PRO A 119 17.84 -6.73 -3.08
C PRO A 119 17.87 -7.06 -1.58
N ILE A 120 16.72 -7.07 -0.89
CA ILE A 120 16.66 -7.40 0.54
C ILE A 120 17.07 -8.87 0.80
N PHE A 121 16.85 -9.77 -0.18
CA PHE A 121 17.29 -11.16 -0.07
C PHE A 121 18.81 -11.33 -0.20
N ALA A 122 19.55 -10.28 -0.57
CA ALA A 122 21.00 -10.30 -0.57
C ALA A 122 21.62 -9.93 0.80
N LEU A 123 20.79 -9.52 1.78
CA LEU A 123 21.26 -9.30 3.14
C LEU A 123 21.69 -10.63 3.77
N THR A 124 22.72 -10.58 4.61
CA THR A 124 23.28 -11.77 5.28
C THR A 124 23.32 -11.57 6.79
N GLY A 125 23.12 -12.64 7.55
CA GLY A 125 23.31 -12.64 9.01
C GLY A 125 22.03 -12.30 9.78
N GLN A 126 22.12 -11.38 10.75
CA GLN A 126 20.97 -11.03 11.60
C GLN A 126 19.90 -10.23 10.85
N GLU A 127 20.32 -9.34 9.94
CA GLU A 127 19.42 -8.54 9.11
C GLU A 127 18.55 -9.40 8.21
N GLU A 128 19.12 -10.46 7.63
CA GLU A 128 18.38 -11.44 6.81
C GLU A 128 17.25 -12.08 7.60
N LYS A 129 17.52 -12.60 8.81
CA LYS A 129 16.50 -13.27 9.62
C LYS A 129 15.35 -12.34 10.01
N LEU A 130 15.65 -11.05 10.16
CA LEU A 130 14.65 -10.05 10.52
C LEU A 130 13.82 -9.60 9.31
N PHE A 131 14.47 -9.34 8.17
CA PHE A 131 13.85 -8.72 6.99
C PHE A 131 13.40 -9.71 5.92
N ALA A 132 13.94 -10.94 5.87
CA ALA A 132 13.53 -11.93 4.89
C ALA A 132 12.04 -12.30 5.03
N PRO A 133 11.49 -12.58 6.23
CA PRO A 133 10.06 -12.83 6.37
C PRO A 133 9.20 -11.66 5.91
N LEU A 134 9.63 -10.42 6.21
CA LEU A 134 8.97 -9.18 5.76
C LEU A 134 8.96 -9.08 4.22
N ALA A 135 10.09 -9.37 3.58
CA ALA A 135 10.26 -9.29 2.14
C ALA A 135 9.45 -10.37 1.40
N TYR A 136 9.46 -11.61 1.89
CA TYR A 136 8.68 -12.70 1.29
C TYR A 136 7.18 -12.41 1.32
N THR A 137 6.63 -12.07 2.49
CA THR A 137 5.19 -11.84 2.60
C THR A 137 4.72 -10.67 1.77
N LYS A 138 5.52 -9.59 1.72
CA LYS A 138 5.23 -8.45 0.85
C LYS A 138 5.26 -8.85 -0.62
N THR A 139 6.29 -9.57 -1.07
CA THR A 139 6.41 -10.03 -2.45
C THR A 139 5.23 -10.93 -2.85
N PHE A 140 4.85 -11.89 -1.99
CA PHE A 140 3.69 -12.75 -2.24
C PHE A 140 2.40 -11.94 -2.33
N ALA A 141 2.17 -11.00 -1.40
CA ALA A 141 1.00 -10.15 -1.43
C ALA A 141 0.93 -9.28 -2.69
N MET A 142 2.06 -8.71 -3.13
CA MET A 142 2.13 -7.93 -4.37
C MET A 142 1.87 -8.78 -5.61
N LEU A 143 2.45 -9.98 -5.69
CA LEU A 143 2.23 -10.91 -6.82
C LEU A 143 0.75 -11.32 -6.90
N VAL A 144 0.16 -11.68 -5.76
CA VAL A 144 -1.27 -12.00 -5.67
C VAL A 144 -2.10 -10.78 -6.06
N GLY A 145 -1.79 -9.59 -5.53
CA GLY A 145 -2.47 -8.34 -5.87
C GLY A 145 -2.40 -8.01 -7.36
N ALA A 146 -1.25 -8.22 -7.99
CA ALA A 146 -1.04 -8.02 -9.43
C ALA A 146 -1.86 -9.00 -10.27
N LEU A 147 -1.93 -10.27 -9.87
CA LEU A 147 -2.76 -11.25 -10.54
C LEU A 147 -4.25 -10.94 -10.36
N LEU A 148 -4.68 -10.61 -9.14
CA LEU A 148 -6.07 -10.28 -8.83
C LEU A 148 -6.52 -8.98 -9.50
N SER A 149 -5.62 -8.01 -9.71
CA SER A 149 -5.97 -6.75 -10.36
C SER A 149 -6.32 -6.93 -11.84
N ILE A 150 -5.66 -7.85 -12.56
CA ILE A 150 -6.04 -8.14 -13.96
C ILE A 150 -7.22 -9.13 -14.05
N THR A 151 -7.37 -10.03 -13.06
CA THR A 151 -8.36 -11.12 -13.14
C THR A 151 -9.64 -10.81 -12.38
N MET A 152 -9.56 -10.74 -11.04
CA MET A 152 -10.70 -10.67 -10.16
C MET A 152 -11.34 -9.27 -10.10
N VAL A 153 -10.53 -8.22 -10.08
CA VAL A 153 -11.03 -6.83 -10.01
C VAL A 153 -11.95 -6.50 -11.20
N PRO A 154 -11.60 -6.80 -12.48
CA PRO A 154 -12.48 -6.55 -13.62
C PRO A 154 -13.78 -7.34 -13.57
N ILE A 155 -13.73 -8.60 -13.11
CA ILE A 155 -14.93 -9.44 -12.95
C ILE A 155 -15.87 -8.82 -11.91
N LEU A 156 -15.33 -8.42 -10.75
CA LEU A 156 -16.10 -7.78 -9.70
C LEU A 156 -16.67 -6.44 -10.15
N MET A 157 -15.91 -5.66 -10.93
CA MET A 157 -16.38 -4.38 -11.48
C MET A 157 -17.58 -4.57 -12.41
N VAL A 158 -17.53 -5.53 -13.33
CA VAL A 158 -18.65 -5.84 -14.23
C VAL A 158 -19.92 -6.23 -13.46
N TRP A 159 -19.74 -6.94 -12.34
CA TRP A 159 -20.84 -7.44 -11.53
C TRP A 159 -21.42 -6.40 -10.55
N LEU A 160 -20.58 -5.57 -9.93
CA LEU A 160 -20.96 -4.63 -8.87
C LEU A 160 -21.25 -3.21 -9.39
N ILE A 161 -20.56 -2.75 -10.43
CA ILE A 161 -20.74 -1.41 -10.98
C ILE A 161 -22.02 -1.41 -11.83
N LYS A 162 -23.14 -1.10 -11.17
CA LYS A 162 -24.46 -0.93 -11.78
C LYS A 162 -25.11 0.37 -11.35
N GLY A 163 -25.77 1.07 -12.30
CA GLY A 163 -26.57 2.26 -12.02
C GLY A 163 -26.04 3.51 -12.73
N ARG A 164 -26.59 4.67 -12.37
CA ARG A 164 -26.09 5.97 -12.83
C ARG A 164 -24.79 6.29 -12.10
N ILE A 165 -23.70 6.36 -12.86
CA ILE A 165 -22.41 6.81 -12.36
C ILE A 165 -22.45 8.34 -12.39
N LEU A 166 -22.32 8.96 -11.22
CA LEU A 166 -22.20 10.41 -11.14
C LEU A 166 -20.82 10.83 -11.62
N GLU A 167 -20.77 11.94 -12.34
CA GLU A 167 -19.51 12.58 -12.74
C GLU A 167 -18.71 12.99 -11.50
N GLU A 168 -17.41 12.69 -11.51
CA GLU A 168 -16.47 13.06 -10.42
C GLU A 168 -16.44 14.56 -10.15
N SER A 169 -16.69 15.39 -11.17
CA SER A 169 -16.76 16.85 -11.06
C SER A 169 -17.92 17.34 -10.18
N LYS A 170 -18.93 16.50 -9.94
CA LYS A 170 -20.06 16.82 -9.04
C LYS A 170 -19.73 16.57 -7.57
N ASN A 171 -18.63 15.87 -7.26
CA ASN A 171 -18.18 15.75 -5.87
C ASN A 171 -17.55 17.09 -5.44
N PRO A 172 -18.12 17.82 -4.46
CA PRO A 172 -17.61 19.11 -4.03
C PRO A 172 -16.15 19.04 -3.54
N ILE A 173 -15.75 17.89 -3.00
CA ILE A 173 -14.38 17.64 -2.52
C ILE A 173 -13.42 17.54 -3.71
N ASN A 174 -13.74 16.71 -4.72
CA ASN A 174 -12.88 16.54 -5.89
C ASN A 174 -12.77 17.85 -6.69
N ALA A 175 -13.88 18.60 -6.84
CA ALA A 175 -13.88 19.89 -7.52
C ALA A 175 -12.97 20.92 -6.82
N PHE A 176 -12.98 20.94 -5.49
CA PHE A 176 -12.11 21.81 -4.69
C PHE A 176 -10.62 21.47 -4.90
N PHE A 177 -10.24 20.20 -4.78
CA PHE A 177 -8.85 19.76 -4.98
C PHE A 177 -8.39 19.96 -6.43
N MET A 178 -9.24 19.69 -7.42
CA MET A 178 -8.95 19.96 -8.84
C MET A 178 -8.69 21.44 -9.11
N LYS A 179 -9.46 22.34 -8.47
CA LYS A 179 -9.26 23.79 -8.60
C LYS A 179 -7.90 24.22 -8.02
N ILE A 180 -7.57 23.74 -6.83
CA ILE A 180 -6.27 24.03 -6.19
C ILE A 180 -5.13 23.49 -7.05
N TYR A 181 -5.22 22.23 -7.47
CA TYR A 181 -4.22 21.60 -8.33
C TYR A 181 -4.03 22.39 -9.63
N GLY A 182 -5.11 22.79 -10.29
CA GLY A 182 -5.05 23.58 -11.53
C GLY A 182 -4.41 24.96 -11.35
N VAL A 183 -4.65 25.63 -10.21
CA VAL A 183 -3.99 26.90 -9.88
C VAL A 183 -2.50 26.68 -9.63
N SER A 184 -2.14 25.71 -8.78
CA SER A 184 -0.76 25.39 -8.46
C SER A 184 0.04 25.00 -9.70
N LEU A 185 -0.54 24.17 -10.58
CA LEU A 185 0.10 23.74 -11.82
C LEU A 185 0.40 24.93 -12.74
N LYS A 186 -0.53 25.88 -12.89
CA LYS A 186 -0.30 27.08 -13.70
C LYS A 186 0.82 27.95 -13.12
N VAL A 187 0.90 28.08 -11.80
CA VAL A 187 1.98 28.82 -11.14
C VAL A 187 3.33 28.14 -11.36
N VAL A 188 3.40 26.82 -11.17
CA VAL A 188 4.62 26.03 -11.37
C VAL A 188 5.09 26.11 -12.83
N LEU A 189 4.19 25.98 -13.80
CA LEU A 189 4.53 26.09 -15.22
C LEU A 189 4.98 27.51 -15.61
N LYS A 190 4.38 28.56 -15.02
CA LYS A 190 4.80 29.95 -15.24
C LYS A 190 6.21 30.22 -14.73
N PHE A 191 6.57 29.64 -13.58
CA PHE A 191 7.87 29.82 -12.93
C PHE A 191 8.74 28.56 -12.96
N ARG A 192 8.72 27.82 -14.09
CA ARG A 192 9.36 26.48 -14.20
C ARG A 192 10.81 26.41 -13.73
N TYR A 193 11.63 27.40 -14.08
CA TYR A 193 13.04 27.40 -13.70
C TYR A 193 13.24 27.71 -12.22
N ALA A 194 12.47 28.65 -11.66
CA ALA A 194 12.51 28.95 -10.23
C ALA A 194 12.04 27.74 -9.41
N PHE A 195 11.02 27.02 -9.87
CA PHE A 195 10.56 25.79 -9.23
C PHE A 195 11.62 24.69 -9.29
N LEU A 196 12.26 24.46 -10.44
CA LEU A 196 13.35 23.49 -10.56
C LEU A 196 14.52 23.81 -9.62
N ILE A 197 14.93 25.09 -9.56
CA ILE A 197 15.98 25.53 -8.63
C ILE A 197 15.54 25.28 -7.18
N ALA A 198 14.30 25.62 -6.82
CA ALA A 198 13.77 25.37 -5.48
C ALA A 198 13.73 23.87 -5.14
N SER A 199 13.37 22.99 -6.09
CA SER A 199 13.40 21.54 -5.89
C SER A 199 14.82 21.02 -5.66
N VAL A 200 15.80 21.49 -6.43
CA VAL A 200 17.21 21.12 -6.24
C VAL A 200 17.75 21.62 -4.90
N LEU A 201 17.43 22.87 -4.52
CA LEU A 201 17.78 23.42 -3.22
C LEU A 201 17.10 22.66 -2.08
N GLY A 202 15.84 22.23 -2.26
CA GLY A 202 15.12 21.40 -1.30
C GLY A 202 15.77 20.03 -1.09
N LEU A 203 16.22 19.39 -2.18
CA LEU A 203 17.04 18.17 -2.10
C LEU A 203 18.38 18.42 -1.38
N GLY A 204 19.01 19.57 -1.61
CA GLY A 204 20.18 20.00 -0.83
C GLY A 204 19.88 20.20 0.65
N GLY A 205 18.69 20.73 0.99
CA GLY A 205 18.23 20.89 2.37
C GLY A 205 18.02 19.56 3.10
N LEU A 206 17.54 18.54 2.39
CA LEU A 206 17.40 17.17 2.92
C LEU A 206 18.73 16.60 3.44
N TYR A 207 19.86 16.97 2.84
CA TYR A 207 21.19 16.55 3.32
C TYR A 207 21.51 17.08 4.72
N VAL A 208 21.04 18.29 5.06
CA VAL A 208 21.22 18.86 6.40
C VAL A 208 20.37 18.10 7.42
N ALA A 209 19.15 17.70 7.05
CA ALA A 209 18.30 16.86 7.90
C ALA A 209 18.91 15.47 8.12
N TYR A 210 19.44 14.86 7.06
CA TYR A 210 20.14 13.57 7.11
C TYR A 210 21.31 13.57 8.11
N LYS A 211 22.11 14.65 8.15
CA LYS A 211 23.21 14.77 9.13
C LYS A 211 22.76 14.82 10.59
N LYS A 212 21.51 15.19 10.86
CA LYS A 212 20.95 15.23 12.21
C LYS A 212 20.35 13.89 12.65
N LEU A 213 20.26 12.92 11.74
CA LEU A 213 19.69 11.61 12.04
C LEU A 213 20.73 10.74 12.78
N ASN A 214 20.35 10.24 13.94
CA ASN A 214 21.15 9.26 14.66
C ASN A 214 20.95 7.89 14.03
N TRP A 215 22.04 7.13 13.94
CA TRP A 215 22.04 5.79 13.38
C TRP A 215 21.86 4.77 14.49
N GLU A 216 20.76 4.05 14.45
CA GLU A 216 20.51 2.88 15.29
C GLU A 216 20.34 1.65 14.39
N PHE A 217 20.79 0.49 14.85
CA PHE A 217 20.70 -0.74 14.08
C PHE A 217 19.23 -1.20 13.91
N ILE A 218 18.49 -1.28 15.01
CA ILE A 218 17.06 -1.62 15.07
C ILE A 218 16.45 -0.79 16.21
N PRO A 219 15.24 -0.21 16.04
CA PRO A 219 14.56 0.48 17.14
C PRO A 219 14.29 -0.48 18.30
N GLN A 220 14.39 0.01 19.54
CA GLN A 220 14.14 -0.82 20.71
C GLN A 220 12.71 -1.36 20.71
N ILE A 221 12.58 -2.69 20.68
CA ILE A 221 11.28 -3.38 20.71
C ILE A 221 10.83 -3.48 22.16
N ASN A 222 9.67 -2.91 22.47
CA ASN A 222 9.08 -3.04 23.79
C ASN A 222 8.41 -4.41 23.93
N GLU A 223 9.09 -5.35 24.58
CA GLU A 223 8.57 -6.69 24.89
C GLU A 223 7.65 -6.71 26.12
N GLY A 224 7.40 -5.56 26.75
CA GLY A 224 6.59 -5.44 27.97
C GLY A 224 7.29 -5.93 29.25
N VAL A 225 8.56 -6.33 29.14
CA VAL A 225 9.40 -6.81 30.23
C VAL A 225 10.76 -6.13 30.19
N ILE A 226 11.35 -5.90 31.36
CA ILE A 226 12.71 -5.40 31.52
C ILE A 226 13.54 -6.53 32.12
N MET A 227 14.55 -7.00 31.39
CA MET A 227 15.51 -7.96 31.93
C MET A 227 16.61 -7.21 32.69
N TYR A 228 16.62 -7.35 34.02
CA TYR A 228 17.71 -6.88 34.87
C TYR A 228 18.80 -7.95 34.89
N MET A 229 19.93 -7.67 34.24
CA MET A 229 21.05 -8.62 34.13
C MET A 229 22.34 -7.96 34.65
N PRO A 230 22.50 -7.87 35.99
CA PRO A 230 23.70 -7.29 36.59
C PRO A 230 24.90 -8.19 36.33
N VAL A 231 26.05 -7.59 36.07
CA VAL A 231 27.33 -8.29 35.88
C VAL A 231 28.24 -7.99 37.07
N THR A 232 28.90 -9.01 37.61
CA THR A 232 29.85 -8.91 38.74
C THR A 232 31.23 -9.44 38.35
N LEU A 233 32.23 -9.18 39.19
CA LEU A 233 33.60 -9.67 38.99
C LEU A 233 33.67 -11.20 39.08
N ASN A 234 34.54 -11.81 38.29
CA ASN A 234 34.76 -13.26 38.31
C ASN A 234 35.37 -13.68 39.67
N GLY A 235 34.74 -14.62 40.39
CA GLY A 235 35.26 -15.18 41.65
C GLY A 235 34.37 -15.00 42.90
N VAL A 236 33.17 -14.43 42.75
CA VAL A 236 32.19 -14.34 43.85
C VAL A 236 31.70 -15.75 44.23
N GLY A 237 31.69 -16.06 45.53
CA GLY A 237 31.14 -17.32 46.05
C GLY A 237 29.63 -17.42 45.80
N ILE A 238 29.11 -18.65 45.67
CA ILE A 238 27.69 -18.89 45.35
C ILE A 238 26.78 -18.20 46.37
N ASP A 239 27.12 -18.26 47.66
CA ASP A 239 26.32 -17.66 48.73
C ASP A 239 26.22 -16.13 48.59
N THR A 240 27.33 -15.48 48.24
CA THR A 240 27.38 -14.03 48.01
C THR A 240 26.68 -13.65 46.70
N ALA A 241 26.75 -14.48 45.67
CA ALA A 241 26.06 -14.24 44.39
C ALA A 241 24.53 -14.39 44.50
N LEU A 242 24.03 -15.18 45.45
CA LEU A 242 22.60 -15.33 45.73
C LEU A 242 22.03 -14.18 46.57
N GLU A 243 22.87 -13.45 47.29
CA GLU A 243 22.48 -12.31 48.13
C GLU A 243 22.33 -11.02 47.32
N TYR A 244 22.97 -10.93 46.15
CA TYR A 244 22.88 -9.82 45.18
C TYR A 244 21.79 -10.05 44.14
#